data_AF-A0A940RME1-F1
#
_entry.id   AF-A0A940RME1-F1
#
_cell.length_a   1.000
_cell.length_b   1.000
_cell.length_c   1.000
_cell.angle_alpha   90.00
_cell.angle_beta   90.00
_cell.angle_gamma   90.00
#
_symmetry.space_group_name_H-M   'P 1'
#
loop_
_entity.id
_entity.type
_entity.pdbx_description
1 polymer ?
#
loop_
_entity_poly.entity_id
_entity_poly.type
_entity_poly.pdbx_seq_one_letter_code
_entity_poly.pdbx_strand_id
1 'polypeptide(L)'
;MKRTEAARAGAAKLARAEAAIDAALRETAELMGLLPSLRLETNLSAMIGQDAVDNLGETLSHIVSARRTILGAHDALKTVRTQIGCGALAVGDLPKPSELAVGLQVVEGRAA
;
A
#
# COMPACT_ATOMS: atom_id res chain seq x y z
N MET A 1 -21.33 -9.09 -15.70
CA MET A 1 -20.05 -9.01 -14.99
C MET A 1 -20.09 -9.95 -13.79
N LYS A 2 -19.10 -10.83 -13.63
CA LYS A 2 -19.00 -11.75 -12.49
C LYS A 2 -18.47 -11.02 -11.26
N ARG A 3 -18.82 -11.45 -10.04
CA ARG A 3 -18.36 -10.84 -8.77
C ARG A 3 -16.83 -10.77 -8.67
N THR A 4 -16.15 -11.79 -9.19
CA THR A 4 -14.68 -11.87 -9.25
C THR A 4 -14.06 -10.83 -10.19
N GLU A 5 -14.72 -10.52 -11.31
CA GLU A 5 -14.28 -9.48 -12.25
C GLU A 5 -14.41 -8.09 -11.62
N ALA A 6 -15.53 -7.84 -10.92
CA ALA A 6 -15.74 -6.61 -10.16
C ALA A 6 -14.65 -6.41 -9.09
N ALA A 7 -14.35 -7.45 -8.31
CA ALA A 7 -13.34 -7.42 -7.27
C ALA A 7 -11.93 -7.15 -7.84
N ARG A 8 -11.58 -7.78 -8.97
CA ARG A 8 -10.30 -7.54 -9.67
C ARG A 8 -10.20 -6.11 -10.20
N ALA A 9 -11.25 -5.60 -10.83
CA ALA A 9 -11.29 -4.23 -11.33
C ALA A 9 -11.15 -3.20 -10.18
N GLY A 10 -11.84 -3.43 -9.06
CA GLY A 10 -11.73 -2.63 -7.86
C GLY A 10 -10.32 -2.62 -7.28
N ALA A 11 -9.70 -3.80 -7.12
CA ALA A 11 -8.33 -3.93 -6.63
C ALA A 11 -7.31 -3.21 -7.54
N ALA A 12 -7.45 -3.35 -8.86
CA ALA A 12 -6.59 -2.66 -9.82
C ALA A 12 -6.74 -1.14 -9.74
N LYS A 13 -7.98 -0.62 -9.58
CA LYS A 13 -8.22 0.82 -9.44
C LYS A 13 -7.69 1.35 -8.12
N LEU A 14 -7.86 0.60 -7.02
CA LEU A 14 -7.33 0.96 -5.71
C LEU A 14 -5.80 1.06 -5.74
N ALA A 15 -5.11 0.06 -6.27
CA ALA A 15 -3.65 0.07 -6.39
C ALA A 15 -3.14 1.28 -7.21
N ARG A 16 -3.85 1.65 -8.28
CA ARG A 16 -3.55 2.86 -9.06
C ARG A 16 -3.77 4.14 -8.25
N ALA A 17 -4.79 4.20 -7.41
CA ALA A 17 -5.07 5.36 -6.57
C ALA A 17 -4.01 5.52 -5.46
N GLU A 18 -3.59 4.40 -4.84
CA GLU A 18 -2.49 4.38 -3.87
C GLU A 18 -1.18 4.87 -4.51
N ALA A 19 -0.84 4.34 -5.69
CA ALA A 19 0.35 4.76 -6.43
C ALA A 19 0.32 6.24 -6.82
N ALA A 20 -0.85 6.79 -7.16
CA ALA A 20 -0.99 8.21 -7.47
C ALA A 20 -0.74 9.10 -6.24
N ILE A 21 -1.20 8.69 -5.05
CA ILE A 21 -0.93 9.40 -3.81
C ILE A 21 0.56 9.33 -3.45
N ASP A 22 1.20 8.17 -3.62
CA ASP A 22 2.63 8.01 -3.37
C ASP A 22 3.48 8.86 -4.35
N ALA A 23 3.06 8.96 -5.61
CA ALA A 23 3.70 9.84 -6.58
C ALA A 23 3.55 11.32 -6.19
N ALA A 24 2.36 11.74 -5.78
CA ALA A 24 2.13 13.10 -5.30
C ALA A 24 2.97 13.43 -4.05
N LEU A 25 3.10 12.48 -3.12
CA LEU A 25 3.95 12.62 -1.93
C LEU A 25 5.41 12.85 -2.30
N ARG A 26 5.94 12.04 -3.22
CA ARG A 26 7.31 12.15 -3.70
C ARG A 26 7.58 13.51 -4.35
N GLU A 27 6.81 13.87 -5.37
CA GLU A 27 7.01 15.13 -6.13
C GLU A 27 6.90 16.37 -5.22
N THR A 28 5.93 16.37 -4.30
CA THR A 28 5.74 17.50 -3.37
C THR A 28 6.91 17.60 -2.37
N ALA A 29 7.43 16.47 -1.89
CA ALA A 29 8.57 16.45 -0.97
C ALA A 29 9.87 16.88 -1.68
N GLU A 30 10.08 16.45 -2.92
CA GLU A 30 11.19 16.89 -3.77
C GLU A 30 11.15 18.41 -3.96
N LEU A 31 9.98 18.97 -4.29
CA LEU A 31 9.81 20.43 -4.43
C LEU A 31 10.09 21.17 -3.11
N MET A 32 9.59 20.66 -1.98
CA MET A 32 9.81 21.29 -0.66
C MET A 32 11.30 21.31 -0.28
N GLY A 33 12.07 20.28 -0.65
CA GLY A 33 13.52 20.25 -0.45
C GLY A 33 14.30 21.11 -1.44
N LEU A 34 13.81 21.23 -2.67
CA LEU A 34 14.45 22.00 -3.74
C LEU A 34 14.46 23.51 -3.43
N LEU A 35 13.34 24.08 -2.97
CA LEU A 35 13.24 25.54 -2.79
C LEU A 35 14.27 26.12 -1.81
N PRO A 36 14.49 25.55 -0.60
CA PRO A 36 15.54 26.03 0.29
C PRO A 36 16.95 25.83 -0.29
N SER A 37 17.16 24.78 -1.08
CA SER A 37 18.46 24.51 -1.73
C SER A 37 18.78 25.59 -2.76
N LEU A 38 17.84 25.89 -3.66
CA LEU A 38 17.96 26.98 -4.65
C LEU A 38 18.17 28.34 -3.97
N ARG A 39 17.47 28.59 -2.85
CA ARG A 39 17.66 29.81 -2.07
C ARG A 39 19.10 29.95 -1.57
N LEU A 40 19.67 28.88 -1.02
CA LEU A 40 21.05 28.87 -0.53
C LEU A 40 22.06 29.05 -1.67
N GLU A 41 21.85 28.35 -2.79
CA GLU A 41 22.71 28.45 -3.99
C GLU A 41 22.72 29.88 -4.59
N THR A 42 21.60 30.59 -4.47
CA THR A 42 21.44 31.96 -5.01
C THR A 42 21.68 33.06 -3.98
N ASN A 43 22.07 32.73 -2.75
CA ASN A 43 22.24 33.67 -1.62
C ASN A 43 21.00 34.56 -1.38
N LEU A 44 19.80 34.03 -1.63
CA LEU A 44 18.55 34.73 -1.40
C LEU A 44 18.16 34.71 0.10
N SER A 45 17.47 35.77 0.52
CA SER A 45 16.92 35.88 1.87
C SER A 45 15.98 34.72 2.20
N ALA A 46 16.00 34.24 3.44
CA ALA A 46 15.09 33.22 3.98
C ALA A 46 13.61 33.62 3.88
N MET A 47 13.33 34.92 3.89
CA MET A 47 11.96 35.44 3.78
C MET A 47 11.37 35.25 2.38
N ILE A 48 12.21 35.11 1.35
CA ILE A 48 11.75 34.98 -0.03
C ILE A 48 11.18 33.57 -0.21
N GLY A 49 9.86 33.50 -0.48
CA GLY A 49 9.16 32.25 -0.73
C GLY A 49 8.74 31.49 0.54
N GLN A 50 8.84 32.10 1.73
CA GLN A 50 8.41 31.46 2.99
C GLN A 50 6.95 30.99 2.93
N ASP A 51 6.03 31.85 2.48
CA ASP A 51 4.61 31.48 2.33
C ASP A 51 4.41 30.27 1.40
N ALA A 52 5.25 30.13 0.36
CA ALA A 52 5.19 28.98 -0.53
C ALA A 52 5.67 27.70 0.18
N VAL A 53 6.74 27.78 0.98
CA VAL A 53 7.23 26.67 1.80
C VAL A 53 6.19 26.25 2.85
N ASP A 54 5.51 27.20 3.48
CA ASP A 54 4.45 26.93 4.46
C ASP A 54 3.27 26.20 3.80
N ASN A 55 2.80 26.68 2.65
CA ASN A 55 1.73 26.04 1.89
C ASN A 55 2.13 24.63 1.40
N LEU A 56 3.39 24.42 1.02
CA LEU A 56 3.90 23.09 0.65
C LEU A 56 3.94 22.15 1.86
N GLY A 57 4.32 22.64 3.03
CA GLY A 57 4.29 21.88 4.28
C GLY A 57 2.87 21.42 4.65
N GLU A 58 1.89 22.32 4.55
CA GLU A 58 0.48 21.98 4.74
C GLU A 58 -0.01 20.96 3.70
N THR A 59 0.37 21.14 2.43
CA THR A 59 0.03 20.22 1.34
C THR A 59 0.60 18.81 1.60
N LEU A 60 1.84 18.69 2.06
CA LEU A 60 2.43 17.40 2.43
C LEU A 60 1.68 16.72 3.58
N SER A 61 1.28 17.49 4.60
CA SER A 61 0.45 16.99 5.70
C SER A 61 -0.86 16.38 5.19
N HIS A 62 -1.54 17.06 4.26
CA HIS A 62 -2.74 16.55 3.62
C HIS A 62 -2.49 15.26 2.81
N ILE A 63 -1.41 15.20 2.04
CA ILE A 63 -1.07 13.99 1.26
C ILE A 63 -0.78 12.80 2.19
N VAL A 64 -0.03 13.00 3.28
CA VAL A 64 0.24 11.94 4.26
C VAL A 64 -1.04 11.46 4.93
N SER A 65 -1.98 12.36 5.23
CA SER A 65 -3.30 12.01 5.75
C SER A 65 -4.14 11.22 4.74
N ALA A 66 -4.14 11.66 3.48
CA ALA A 66 -4.81 10.96 2.38
C ALA A 66 -4.26 9.53 2.20
N ARG A 67 -2.93 9.37 2.27
CA ARG A 67 -2.25 8.06 2.22
C ARG A 67 -2.71 7.15 3.35
N ARG A 68 -2.77 7.64 4.59
CA ARG A 68 -3.30 6.85 5.72
C ARG A 68 -4.75 6.41 5.46
N THR A 69 -5.57 7.34 4.97
CA THR A 69 -7.01 7.10 4.75
C THR A 69 -7.23 6.05 3.66
N ILE A 70 -6.50 6.11 2.54
CA ILE A 70 -6.65 5.15 1.44
C ILE A 70 -6.16 3.75 1.84
N LEU A 71 -5.10 3.64 2.65
CA LEU A 71 -4.64 2.36 3.20
C LEU A 71 -5.68 1.75 4.14
N GLY A 72 -6.39 2.58 4.92
CA GLY A 72 -7.55 2.15 5.69
C GLY A 72 -8.68 1.62 4.81
N ALA A 73 -8.96 2.28 3.69
CA ALA A 73 -9.94 1.80 2.70
C ALA A 73 -9.51 0.47 2.06
N HIS A 74 -8.22 0.29 1.74
CA HIS A 74 -7.67 -0.98 1.27
C HIS A 74 -7.96 -2.10 2.26
N ASP A 75 -7.64 -1.88 3.53
CA ASP A 75 -7.82 -2.92 4.55
C ASP A 75 -9.30 -3.28 4.72
N ALA A 76 -10.19 -2.28 4.76
CA ALA A 76 -11.64 -2.51 4.77
C ALA A 76 -12.14 -3.31 3.55
N LEU A 77 -11.57 -3.07 2.37
CA LEU A 77 -11.91 -3.80 1.14
C LEU A 77 -11.47 -5.27 1.18
N LYS A 78 -10.47 -5.65 2.00
CA LYS A 78 -10.15 -7.07 2.23
C LYS A 78 -11.31 -7.80 2.92
N THR A 79 -11.96 -7.16 3.88
CA THR A 79 -13.14 -7.70 4.55
C THR A 79 -14.31 -7.85 3.56
N VAL A 80 -14.55 -6.82 2.73
CA VAL A 80 -15.59 -6.88 1.69
C VAL A 80 -15.33 -8.03 0.71
N ARG A 81 -14.07 -8.22 0.28
CA ARG A 81 -13.67 -9.33 -0.61
C ARG A 81 -14.08 -10.69 -0.03
N THR A 82 -13.88 -10.90 1.27
CA THR A 82 -14.28 -12.14 1.94
C THR A 82 -15.80 -12.29 2.00
N GLN A 83 -16.53 -11.22 2.35
CA GLN A 83 -18.00 -11.21 2.45
C GLN A 83 -18.68 -11.55 1.11
N ILE A 84 -18.12 -11.11 -0.03
CA ILE A 84 -18.68 -11.39 -1.36
C ILE A 84 -18.26 -12.75 -1.92
N GLY A 85 -17.60 -13.60 -1.13
CA GLY A 85 -17.13 -14.93 -1.54
C GLY A 85 -15.95 -14.90 -2.52
N CYS A 86 -15.24 -13.77 -2.61
CA CYS A 86 -14.03 -13.61 -3.44
C CYS A 86 -12.75 -13.75 -2.61
N GLY A 87 -12.84 -14.19 -1.36
CA GLY A 87 -11.70 -14.49 -0.48
C GLY A 87 -10.76 -15.52 -1.10
N ALA A 88 -9.54 -15.61 -0.59
CA ALA A 88 -8.63 -16.68 -0.99
C ALA A 88 -9.23 -18.02 -0.55
N LEU A 89 -9.94 -18.70 -1.46
CA LEU A 89 -10.14 -20.13 -1.32
C LEU A 89 -8.73 -20.71 -1.34
N ALA A 90 -8.31 -21.34 -0.24
CA ALA A 90 -7.15 -22.21 -0.27
C ALA A 90 -7.43 -23.24 -1.36
N VAL A 91 -6.82 -23.07 -2.53
CA VAL A 91 -6.74 -24.14 -3.53
C VAL A 91 -5.70 -25.09 -2.99
N GLY A 92 -6.09 -25.84 -1.95
CA GLY A 92 -5.38 -27.04 -1.57
C GLY A 92 -5.71 -28.09 -2.61
N ASP A 93 -4.86 -28.22 -3.62
CA ASP A 93 -4.87 -29.36 -4.55
C ASP A 93 -4.18 -30.60 -3.92
N LEU A 94 -3.94 -30.55 -2.61
CA LEU A 94 -3.56 -31.74 -1.86
C LEU A 94 -4.83 -32.50 -1.51
N PRO A 95 -4.96 -33.78 -1.91
CA PRO A 95 -6.04 -34.62 -1.41
C PRO A 95 -5.99 -34.59 0.12
N LYS A 96 -7.15 -34.33 0.75
CA LYS A 96 -7.33 -34.44 2.20
C LYS A 96 -6.72 -35.79 2.61
N PRO A 97 -5.70 -35.82 3.50
CA PRO A 97 -5.15 -37.09 3.96
C PRO A 97 -6.31 -37.93 4.46
N SER A 98 -6.49 -39.13 3.89
CA SER A 98 -7.46 -40.09 4.40
C SER A 98 -7.19 -40.29 5.89
N GLU A 99 -8.23 -40.51 6.69
CA GLU A 99 -8.21 -40.76 8.15
C GLU A 99 -7.44 -42.02 8.59
N LEU A 100 -6.41 -42.42 7.84
CA LEU A 100 -5.53 -43.55 8.09
C LEU A 100 -4.11 -43.07 8.36
N ALA A 101 -3.94 -42.21 9.35
CA ALA A 101 -2.65 -42.03 10.00
C ALA A 101 -2.86 -41.65 11.48
N VAL A 102 -3.59 -42.51 12.20
CA VAL A 102 -3.47 -42.57 13.66
C VAL A 102 -2.17 -43.30 13.96
N GLY A 103 -1.07 -42.57 13.98
CA GLY A 103 0.24 -43.13 14.34
C GLY A 103 1.32 -42.07 14.31
N LEU A 104 1.93 -41.80 15.46
CA LEU A 104 3.14 -40.99 15.55
C LEU A 104 4.28 -41.76 14.86
N GLN A 105 4.71 -41.30 13.69
CA GLN A 105 5.82 -41.90 12.97
C GLN A 105 7.12 -41.15 13.30
N VAL A 106 8.06 -41.86 13.91
CA VAL A 106 9.42 -41.37 14.13
C VAL A 106 10.13 -41.36 12.78
N VAL A 107 10.56 -40.18 12.35
CA VAL A 107 11.41 -40.00 11.17
C VAL A 107 12.86 -40.15 11.63
N GLU A 108 13.50 -41.28 11.32
CA GLU A 108 14.93 -41.44 11.56
C GLU A 108 15.71 -40.53 10.60
N GLY A 109 16.35 -39.51 11.17
CA GLY A 109 17.21 -38.58 10.45
C GLY A 109 18.42 -39.31 9.88
N ARG A 110 18.47 -39.45 8.56
CA ARG A 110 19.65 -39.94 7.85
C ARG A 110 20.59 -38.76 7.61
N ALA A 111 21.65 -38.70 8.41
CA ALA A 111 22.83 -37.91 8.08
C ALA A 111 23.63 -38.65 6.99
N ALA A 112 23.77 -38.04 5.83
CA ALA A 112 24.87 -38.21 4.88
C ALA A 112 24.91 -36.99 3.96
#